data_AF-A0A832ZF82-F1
#
_entry.id   AF-A0A832ZF82-F1
#
_cell.length_a   1.000
_cell.length_b   1.000
_cell.length_c   1.000
_cell.angle_alpha   90.00
_cell.angle_beta   90.00
_cell.angle_gamma   90.00
#
_symmetry.space_group_name_H-M   'P 1'
#
loop_
_entity.id
_entity.type
_entity.pdbx_description
1 polymer ?
#
loop_
_entity_poly.entity_id
_entity_poly.type
_entity_poly.pdbx_seq_one_letter_code
_entity_poly.pdbx_strand_id
1 'polypeptide(L)' 'MMELRYNPLTGQWIMVSAVRKKRPWRPRDFCPFCPGSGET' A
#
# COMPACT_ATOMS: atom_id res chain seq x y z
N MET A 1 -4.79 7.77 8.36
CA MET A 1 -5.36 8.78 7.45
C MET A 1 -5.23 8.28 6.03
N MET A 2 -6.33 8.31 5.27
CA MET A 2 -6.41 7.98 3.85
C MET A 2 -7.20 9.09 3.16
N GLU A 3 -6.64 9.66 2.09
CA GLU A 3 -7.28 10.75 1.34
C GLU A 3 -6.84 10.74 -0.12
N LEU A 4 -7.62 11.41 -0.98
CA LEU A 4 -7.30 11.63 -2.38
C LEU A 4 -7.01 13.13 -2.59
N ARG A 5 -5.88 13.43 -3.23
CA ARG A 5 -5.47 14.79 -3.59
C ARG A 5 -5.38 14.89 -5.11
N TYR A 6 -5.98 15.92 -5.69
CA TYR A 6 -5.92 16.15 -7.13
C TYR A 6 -4.64 16.91 -7.50
N ASN A 7 -3.94 16.45 -8.55
CA ASN A 7 -2.80 17.15 -9.14
C ASN A 7 -3.23 17.83 -10.45
N PRO A 8 -3.30 19.18 -10.50
CA PRO A 8 -3.73 19.90 -11.68
C PRO A 8 -2.70 19.89 -12.82
N LEU A 9 -1.42 19.59 -12.54
CA LEU A 9 -0.38 19.53 -13.58
C LEU A 9 -0.47 18.24 -14.41
N THR A 10 -0.86 17.14 -13.78
CA THR A 10 -0.99 15.84 -14.45
C THR A 10 -2.44 15.45 -14.72
N GLY A 11 -3.40 16.19 -14.16
CA GLY A 11 -4.83 15.90 -14.26
C GLY A 11 -5.24 14.62 -13.52
N GLN A 12 -4.48 14.20 -12.51
CA GLN A 12 -4.63 12.90 -11.88
C GLN A 12 -4.89 13.01 -10.38
N TRP A 13 -5.52 11.97 -9.84
CA TRP A 13 -5.71 11.82 -8.40
C TRP A 13 -4.56 11.02 -7.79
N ILE A 14 -4.07 11.50 -6.65
CA ILE A 14 -3.03 10.87 -5.86
C ILE A 14 -3.68 10.31 -4.60
N MET A 15 -3.55 9.00 -4.40
CA MET A 15 -3.95 8.35 -3.16
C MET A 15 -2.86 8.52 -2.11
N VAL A 16 -3.19 9.25 -1.03
CA VAL A 16 -2.30 9.43 0.12
C VAL A 16 -2.78 8.52 1.24
N SER A 17 -1.96 7.54 1.63
CA SER A 17 -2.23 6.64 2.74
C SER A 17 -1.09 6.68 3.75
N ALA A 18 -1.23 7.51 4.77
CA ALA A 18 -0.23 7.69 5.83
C ALA A 18 -0.02 6.41 6.68
N VAL A 19 -0.94 5.44 6.58
CA VAL A 19 -0.88 4.16 7.30
C VAL A 19 0.07 3.16 6.62
N ARG A 20 0.41 3.35 5.32
CA ARG A 20 1.28 2.46 4.53
C ARG A 20 2.71 2.32 5.08
N LYS A 21 3.15 3.22 5.98
CA LYS A 21 4.49 3.15 6.61
C LYS A 21 4.72 1.86 7.42
N LYS A 22 3.66 1.26 7.98
CA LYS A 22 3.73 -0.01 8.72
C LYS A 22 3.62 -1.25 7.81
N ARG A 23 4.22 -1.26 6.61
CA ARG A 23 4.47 -2.55 5.96
C ARG A 23 5.67 -3.20 6.65
N PRO A 24 5.50 -4.33 7.36
CA PRO A 24 6.65 -5.09 7.81
C PRO A 24 7.44 -5.46 6.55
N TRP A 25 8.75 -5.21 6.56
CA TRP A 25 9.65 -5.81 5.59
C TRP A 25 9.52 -7.32 5.75
N ARG A 26 8.77 -7.96 4.84
CA ARG A 26 8.59 -9.40 4.88
C ARG A 26 9.92 -10.06 4.50
N PRO A 27 10.24 -11.23 5.07
CA PRO A 27 11.38 -12.03 4.62
C PRO A 27 11.27 -12.32 3.12
N ARG A 28 12.41 -12.40 2.43
CA ARG A 28 12.47 -12.61 0.97
C ARG A 28 11.75 -13.89 0.52
N ASP A 29 11.71 -14.89 1.39
CA ASP A 29 11.11 -16.21 1.12
C ASP A 29 9.65 -16.32 1.57
N PHE A 30 9.05 -15.23 2.07
CA PHE A 30 7.65 -15.21 2.47
C PHE A 30 6.75 -14.76 1.31
N CYS A 31 5.88 -15.65 0.87
CA CYS A 31 4.86 -15.40 -0.16
C CYS A 31 3.51 -15.02 0.51
N PRO A 32 3.05 -13.75 0.46
CA PRO A 32 1.79 -13.31 1.06
C PRO A 32 0.53 -13.78 0.31
N PHE A 33 0.69 -14.40 -0.86
CA PHE A 33 -0.40 -14.85 -1.71
C PHE A 33 -0.49 -16.39 -1.77
N CYS A 34 0.37 -17.09 -1.03
CA CYS A 34 0.40 -18.54 -1.04
C CYS A 34 -0.69 -19.09 -0.11
N PRO A 35 -1.33 -20.23 -0.47
CA PRO A 35 -2.41 -20.81 0.32
C PRO A 35 -1.91 -21.14 1.73
N GLY A 36 -2.64 -20.68 2.75
CA GLY A 36 -2.26 -20.83 4.16
C GLY A 36 -1.50 -19.64 4.77
N SER A 37 -1.10 -18.65 3.97
CA SER A 37 -0.63 -17.37 4.51
C SER A 37 -1.83 -16.47 4.84
N GLY A 38 -1.81 -15.83 6.01
CA GLY A 38 -2.86 -14.88 6.39
C GLY A 38 -2.79 -13.63 5.52
N GLU A 39 -3.89 -13.30 4.84
CA GLU A 39 -4.05 -12.01 4.18
C GLU A 39 -3.83 -10.90 5.22
N THR A 40 -2.84 -10.03 4.98
CA THR A 40 -2.48 -8.93 5.90
C THR A 40 -2.29 -7.64 5.13
#